data_AF-A0A8D8WB98-F1
#
_entry.id   AF-A0A8D8WB98-F1
#
_cell.length_a   1.000
_cell.length_b   1.000
_cell.length_c   1.000
_cell.angle_alpha   90.00
_cell.angle_beta   90.00
_cell.angle_gamma   90.00
#
_symmetry.space_group_name_H-M   'P 1'
#
loop_
_entity.id
_entity.type
_entity.pdbx_description
1 polymer ?
#
loop_
_entity_poly.entity_id
_entity_poly.type
_entity_poly.pdbx_seq_one_letter_code
_entity_poly.pdbx_strand_id
1 'polypeptide(L)'
;MAPEMLHGQEYDQSVDVFSFGIVLCEIIGRVPADPDFLPRLPDFGLNTEEFRLKFCAEDSGCPEPFVRVAFSCCNLDPDLRPPFEVLEVWLEGLSKYLSADKPLPSDLIMDICQFVTQRQSGQVQQVNGQVPPRQTTQVPSPIEFSTPSLLSPPPEGTLLAGS
;
A
#
# COMPACT_ATOMS: atom_id res chain seq x y z
N MET A 1 -0.55 5.41 2.20
CA MET A 1 -2.00 5.25 1.95
C MET A 1 -2.21 4.80 0.52
N ALA A 2 -3.24 3.99 0.29
CA ALA A 2 -3.61 3.53 -1.05
C ALA A 2 -4.19 4.68 -1.91
N PRO A 3 -4.01 4.68 -3.24
CA PRO A 3 -4.51 5.73 -4.13
C PRO A 3 -6.02 5.97 -4.04
N GLU A 4 -6.82 4.91 -3.96
CA GLU A 4 -8.29 5.01 -3.86
C GLU A 4 -8.74 5.74 -2.58
N MET A 5 -8.04 5.56 -1.46
CA MET A 5 -8.30 6.29 -0.22
C MET A 5 -7.96 7.78 -0.37
N LEU A 6 -6.84 8.09 -1.03
CA LEU A 6 -6.42 9.47 -1.31
C LEU A 6 -7.39 10.21 -2.22
N HIS A 7 -8.04 9.49 -3.13
CA HIS A 7 -9.08 10.02 -4.01
C HIS A 7 -10.48 10.02 -3.39
N GLY A 8 -10.65 9.55 -2.14
CA GLY A 8 -11.95 9.48 -1.47
C GLY A 8 -12.93 8.49 -2.11
N GLN A 9 -12.42 7.47 -2.79
CA GLN A 9 -13.22 6.40 -3.39
C GLN A 9 -13.61 5.37 -2.33
N GLU A 10 -14.55 4.48 -2.67
CA GLU A 10 -14.84 3.32 -1.83
C GLU A 10 -13.65 2.35 -1.83
N TYR A 11 -13.35 1.79 -0.66
CA TYR A 11 -12.22 0.91 -0.49
C TYR A 11 -12.54 -0.26 0.44
N ASP A 12 -11.77 -1.33 0.33
CA ASP A 12 -11.87 -2.53 1.16
C ASP A 12 -10.51 -2.84 1.83
N GLN A 13 -10.33 -4.05 2.36
CA GLN A 13 -9.08 -4.46 3.02
C GLN A 13 -7.84 -4.46 2.09
N SER A 14 -8.00 -4.36 0.77
CA SER A 14 -6.88 -4.32 -0.17
C SER A 14 -6.03 -3.05 -0.05
N VAL A 15 -6.52 -2.00 0.62
CA VAL A 15 -5.73 -0.80 0.96
C VAL A 15 -4.56 -1.11 1.88
N ASP A 16 -4.72 -2.12 2.75
CA ASP A 16 -3.67 -2.59 3.65
C ASP A 16 -2.60 -3.35 2.86
N VAL A 17 -2.99 -4.06 1.80
CA VAL A 17 -2.05 -4.72 0.88
C VAL A 17 -1.20 -3.69 0.15
N PHE A 18 -1.78 -2.59 -0.34
CA PHE A 18 -1.00 -1.50 -0.94
C PHE A 18 0.00 -0.91 0.07
N SER A 19 -0.47 -0.64 1.28
CA SER A 19 0.38 -0.10 2.36
C SER A 19 1.51 -1.07 2.72
N PHE A 20 1.25 -2.37 2.74
CA PHE A 20 2.26 -3.40 2.91
C PHE A 20 3.27 -3.42 1.75
N GLY A 21 2.82 -3.25 0.51
CA GLY A 21 3.69 -3.10 -0.66
C GLY A 21 4.69 -1.94 -0.51
N ILE A 22 4.23 -0.81 0.01
CA ILE A 22 5.10 0.34 0.32
C ILE A 22 6.14 -0.03 1.40
N VAL A 23 5.74 -0.74 2.46
CA VAL A 23 6.68 -1.24 3.49
C VAL A 23 7.71 -2.20 2.88
N LEU A 24 7.31 -3.09 1.97
CA LEU A 24 8.25 -3.96 1.26
C LEU A 24 9.25 -3.14 0.42
N CYS A 25 8.79 -2.07 -0.23
CA CYS A 25 9.68 -1.15 -0.94
C CYS A 25 10.66 -0.42 -0.01
N GLU A 26 10.26 -0.04 1.19
CA GLU A 26 11.17 0.51 2.21
C GLU A 26 12.24 -0.51 2.61
N ILE A 27 11.88 -1.79 2.75
CA ILE A 27 12.81 -2.88 3.08
C ILE A 27 13.80 -3.11 1.93
N ILE A 28 13.31 -3.23 0.70
CA ILE A 28 14.14 -3.49 -0.49
C ILE A 28 15.08 -2.31 -0.76
N GLY A 29 14.53 -1.10 -0.79
CA GLY A 29 15.29 0.11 -1.12
C GLY A 29 16.10 0.66 0.04
N ARG A 30 15.83 0.26 1.28
CA ARG A 30 16.39 0.83 2.52
C ARG A 30 16.24 2.36 2.55
N VAL A 31 15.07 2.83 2.14
CA VAL A 31 14.68 4.24 2.04
C VAL A 31 13.35 4.47 2.74
N PRO A 32 13.09 5.68 3.26
CA PRO A 32 11.78 6.02 3.81
C PRO A 32 10.70 6.08 2.72
N ALA A 33 9.44 5.77 3.08
CA ALA A 33 8.28 5.81 2.18
C ALA A 33 7.85 7.22 1.70
N ASP A 34 8.53 8.27 2.16
CA ASP A 34 8.28 9.65 1.74
C ASP A 34 8.51 9.80 0.22
N PRO A 35 7.61 10.48 -0.51
CA PRO A 35 7.72 10.66 -1.97
C PRO A 35 9.01 11.37 -2.43
N ASP A 36 9.71 12.08 -1.54
CA ASP A 36 11.02 12.67 -1.85
C ASP A 36 12.13 11.61 -2.05
N PHE A 37 11.94 10.40 -1.49
CA PHE A 37 12.92 9.31 -1.54
C PHE A 37 12.39 8.08 -2.29
N LEU A 38 11.15 7.67 -2.00
CA LEU A 38 10.50 6.55 -2.66
C LEU A 38 9.79 7.07 -3.92
N PRO A 39 10.15 6.62 -5.12
CA PRO A 39 9.65 7.21 -6.35
C PRO A 39 8.16 6.88 -6.54
N ARG A 40 7.34 7.93 -6.55
CA ARG A 40 5.88 7.87 -6.74
C ARG A 40 5.48 8.46 -8.08
N LEU A 41 4.38 7.96 -8.62
CA LEU A 41 3.73 8.54 -9.79
C LEU A 41 2.73 9.64 -9.37
N PRO A 42 2.33 10.55 -10.28
CA PRO A 42 1.36 11.61 -9.98
C PRO A 42 -0.02 11.10 -9.53
N ASP A 43 -0.36 9.86 -9.86
CA ASP A 43 -1.59 9.15 -9.44
C ASP A 43 -1.45 8.47 -8.07
N PHE A 44 -0.39 8.79 -7.32
CA PHE A 44 0.00 8.18 -6.06
C PHE A 44 0.42 6.70 -6.17
N GLY A 45 0.59 6.16 -7.37
CA GLY A 45 1.19 4.84 -7.58
C GLY A 45 2.68 4.79 -7.22
N LEU A 46 3.23 3.59 -7.19
CA LEU A 46 4.68 3.38 -7.13
C LEU A 46 5.26 3.47 -8.55
N ASN A 47 6.31 4.26 -8.76
CA ASN A 47 7.05 4.24 -10.02
C ASN A 47 8.00 3.05 -10.04
N THR A 48 7.50 1.90 -10.52
CA THR A 48 8.23 0.62 -10.50
C THR A 48 9.51 0.64 -11.36
N GLU A 49 9.50 1.35 -12.48
CA GLU A 49 10.67 1.47 -13.36
C GLU A 49 11.79 2.26 -12.67
N GLU A 50 11.46 3.43 -12.13
CA GLU A 50 12.43 4.26 -11.40
C GLU A 50 12.91 3.57 -10.11
N PHE A 51 12.01 2.88 -9.40
CA PHE A 51 12.38 2.10 -8.22
C PHE A 51 13.41 1.02 -8.57
N ARG A 52 13.22 0.29 -9.68
CA ARG A 52 14.19 -0.71 -10.14
C ARG A 52 15.54 -0.10 -10.44
N LEU A 53 15.56 1.00 -11.19
CA LEU A 53 16.79 1.68 -11.59
C LEU A 53 17.58 2.21 -10.38
N LYS A 54 16.89 2.71 -9.35
CA LYS A 54 17.54 3.28 -8.16
C LYS A 54 17.96 2.23 -7.12
N PHE A 55 17.18 1.17 -6.94
CA PHE A 55 17.30 0.30 -5.76
C PHE A 55 17.52 -1.18 -6.06
N CYS A 56 17.21 -1.66 -7.27
CA CYS A 56 17.25 -3.08 -7.62
C CYS A 56 18.41 -3.42 -8.58
N ALA A 57 19.57 -2.77 -8.42
CA ALA A 57 20.76 -3.09 -9.20
C ALA A 57 21.20 -4.56 -9.02
N GLU A 58 21.94 -5.11 -9.98
CA GLU A 58 22.34 -6.54 -9.99
C GLU A 58 23.14 -6.95 -8.74
N ASP A 59 23.82 -6.01 -8.09
CA ASP A 59 24.61 -6.20 -6.87
C ASP A 59 23.79 -6.03 -5.57
N SER A 60 22.50 -5.68 -5.65
CA SER A 60 21.64 -5.49 -4.48
C SER A 60 21.41 -6.79 -3.68
N GLY A 61 21.64 -7.95 -4.30
CA GLY A 61 21.39 -9.26 -3.69
C GLY A 61 19.90 -9.55 -3.45
N CYS A 62 19.00 -8.66 -3.88
CA CYS A 62 17.57 -8.81 -3.69
C CYS A 62 16.99 -9.80 -4.73
N PRO A 63 16.31 -10.88 -4.32
CA PRO A 63 15.75 -11.84 -5.25
C PRO A 63 14.59 -11.23 -6.04
N GLU A 64 14.63 -11.38 -7.37
CA GLU A 64 13.62 -10.84 -8.29
C GLU A 64 12.17 -11.19 -7.91
N PRO A 65 11.83 -12.44 -7.48
CA PRO A 65 10.49 -12.75 -7.01
C PRO A 65 10.02 -11.88 -5.83
N PHE A 66 10.92 -11.47 -4.93
CA PHE A 66 10.55 -10.61 -3.80
C PHE A 66 10.22 -9.18 -4.25
N VAL A 67 10.96 -8.66 -5.23
CA VAL A 67 10.64 -7.37 -5.88
C VAL A 67 9.28 -7.44 -6.57
N ARG A 68 8.98 -8.56 -7.24
CA ARG A 68 7.68 -8.79 -7.87
C ARG A 68 6.54 -8.80 -6.87
N VAL A 69 6.71 -9.44 -5.71
CA VAL A 69 5.71 -9.40 -4.63
C VAL A 69 5.40 -7.96 -4.21
N ALA A 70 6.42 -7.13 -3.97
CA ALA A 70 6.24 -5.73 -3.61
C ALA A 70 5.45 -4.96 -4.69
N PHE A 71 5.78 -5.18 -5.97
CA PHE A 71 5.13 -4.48 -7.08
C PHE A 71 3.68 -4.94 -7.29
N SER A 72 3.39 -6.23 -7.11
CA SER A 72 2.03 -6.75 -7.16
C SER A 72 1.15 -6.17 -6.03
N CYS A 73 1.73 -5.93 -4.85
CA CYS A 73 1.02 -5.26 -3.75
C CYS A 73 0.70 -3.79 -4.08
N CYS A 74 1.64 -3.11 -4.76
CA CYS A 74 1.51 -1.70 -5.15
C CYS A 74 0.68 -1.48 -6.43
N ASN A 75 -0.13 -2.46 -6.86
CA ASN A 75 -0.98 -2.30 -8.05
C ASN A 75 -2.06 -1.22 -7.81
N LEU A 76 -2.29 -0.37 -8.82
CA LEU A 76 -3.34 0.65 -8.78
C LEU A 76 -4.72 0.01 -8.74
N ASP A 77 -4.91 -1.11 -9.44
CA ASP A 77 -6.14 -1.89 -9.39
C ASP A 77 -6.16 -2.73 -8.09
N PRO A 78 -7.09 -2.47 -7.15
CA PRO A 78 -7.15 -3.21 -5.90
C PRO A 78 -7.44 -4.71 -6.08
N ASP A 79 -8.13 -5.11 -7.16
CA ASP A 79 -8.49 -6.50 -7.44
C ASP A 79 -7.32 -7.33 -7.97
N LEU A 80 -6.28 -6.65 -8.46
CA LEU A 80 -5.03 -7.26 -8.91
C LEU A 80 -3.99 -7.38 -7.79
N ARG A 81 -4.29 -6.90 -6.58
CA ARG A 81 -3.41 -7.05 -5.41
C ARG A 81 -3.58 -8.47 -4.83
N PRO A 82 -2.47 -9.16 -4.50
CA PRO A 82 -2.55 -10.47 -3.86
C PRO A 82 -3.10 -10.33 -2.42
N PRO A 83 -4.10 -11.14 -2.03
CA PRO A 83 -4.60 -11.12 -0.66
C PRO A 83 -3.52 -11.67 0.31
N PHE A 84 -3.61 -11.31 1.59
CA PHE A 84 -2.58 -11.66 2.57
C PHE A 84 -2.35 -13.16 2.72
N GLU A 85 -3.37 -13.99 2.53
CA GLU A 85 -3.25 -15.45 2.55
C GLU A 85 -2.34 -15.98 1.43
N VAL A 86 -2.36 -15.33 0.26
CA VAL A 86 -1.45 -15.66 -0.85
C VAL A 86 -0.05 -15.12 -0.56
N LEU A 87 0.04 -13.90 -0.04
CA LEU A 87 1.32 -13.29 0.33
C LEU A 87 2.06 -14.10 1.41
N GLU A 88 1.36 -14.60 2.41
CA GLU A 88 1.94 -15.44 3.47
C GLU A 88 2.62 -16.69 2.88
N VAL A 89 1.92 -17.42 2.00
CA VAL A 89 2.47 -18.60 1.32
C VAL A 89 3.71 -18.26 0.50
N TRP A 90 3.66 -17.17 -0.26
CA TRP A 90 4.79 -16.76 -1.09
C TRP A 90 6.00 -16.34 -0.24
N LEU A 91 5.79 -15.50 0.77
CA LEU A 91 6.85 -14.97 1.62
C LEU A 91 7.46 -16.06 2.51
N GLU A 92 6.66 -16.98 3.03
CA GLU A 92 7.16 -18.16 3.75
C GLU A 92 8.01 -19.03 2.81
N GLY A 93 7.53 -19.27 1.58
CA GLY A 93 8.28 -19.97 0.55
C GLY A 93 9.64 -19.30 0.28
N LEU A 94 9.64 -18.01 -0.04
CA LEU A 94 10.86 -17.25 -0.27
C LEU A 94 11.81 -17.34 0.93
N SER A 95 11.32 -17.07 2.14
CA SER A 95 12.11 -17.14 3.38
C SER A 95 12.75 -18.52 3.59
N LYS A 96 11.99 -19.61 3.44
CA LYS A 96 12.47 -20.98 3.64
C LYS A 96 13.59 -21.39 2.68
N TYR A 97 13.47 -21.04 1.41
CA TYR A 97 14.48 -21.43 0.41
C TYR A 97 15.71 -20.51 0.44
N LEU A 98 15.51 -19.20 0.63
CA LEU A 98 16.61 -18.24 0.71
C LEU A 98 17.47 -18.44 1.97
N SER A 99 16.84 -18.71 3.13
CA SER A 99 17.58 -19.01 4.37
C SER A 99 18.37 -20.32 4.32
N ALA A 100 17.96 -21.26 3.46
CA ALA A 100 18.63 -22.54 3.25
C ALA A 100 19.65 -22.51 2.10
N ASP A 101 19.85 -21.35 1.45
CA ASP A 101 20.67 -21.18 0.24
C ASP A 101 20.30 -22.18 -0.87
N LYS A 102 19.00 -22.44 -1.02
CA LYS A 102 18.45 -23.36 -2.03
C LYS A 102 17.81 -22.58 -3.17
N PRO A 103 17.86 -23.10 -4.41
CA PRO A 103 17.14 -22.50 -5.52
C PRO A 103 15.63 -22.48 -5.22
N LEU A 104 14.98 -21.38 -5.61
CA LEU A 104 13.53 -21.23 -5.47
C LEU A 104 12.80 -22.22 -6.39
N PRO A 105 11.71 -22.87 -5.91
CA PRO A 105 10.89 -23.74 -6.75
C PRO A 105 10.29 -22.98 -7.94
N SER A 106 10.32 -23.60 -9.12
CA SER A 106 9.77 -22.99 -10.34
C SER A 106 8.29 -22.65 -10.22
N ASP A 107 7.51 -23.47 -9.52
CA ASP A 107 6.08 -23.24 -9.28
C ASP A 107 5.85 -21.95 -8.49
N LEU A 108 6.63 -21.73 -7.41
CA LEU A 108 6.56 -20.52 -6.61
C LEU A 108 6.91 -19.26 -7.43
N ILE A 109 7.97 -19.34 -8.25
CA ILE A 109 8.36 -18.24 -9.13
C ILE A 109 7.25 -17.93 -10.13
N MET A 110 6.68 -18.97 -10.74
CA MET A 110 5.62 -18.86 -11.73
C MET A 110 4.36 -18.23 -11.12
N ASP A 111 3.94 -18.69 -9.95
CA ASP A 111 2.79 -18.17 -9.22
C ASP A 111 2.93 -16.67 -8.95
N ILE A 112 4.07 -16.24 -8.41
CA ILE A 112 4.36 -14.83 -8.14
C ILE A 112 4.35 -14.02 -9.44
N CYS A 113 5.05 -14.49 -10.48
CA CYS A 113 5.25 -13.72 -11.70
C CYS A 113 3.98 -13.60 -12.56
N GLN A 114 3.11 -14.61 -12.52
CA GLN A 114 1.92 -14.67 -13.37
C GLN A 114 0.64 -14.21 -12.67
N PHE A 115 0.65 -13.99 -11.36
CA PHE A 115 -0.55 -13.65 -10.58
C PHE A 115 -1.39 -12.54 -11.22
N VAL A 116 -0.77 -11.40 -11.55
CA VAL A 116 -1.49 -10.24 -12.12
C VAL A 116 -2.07 -10.58 -13.50
N THR A 117 -1.31 -11.24 -14.36
CA THR A 117 -1.74 -11.64 -15.70
C THR A 117 -2.89 -12.66 -15.67
N GLN A 118 -2.85 -13.61 -14.73
CA GLN A 118 -3.91 -14.60 -14.54
C GLN A 118 -5.22 -13.95 -14.06
N ARG A 119 -5.12 -12.98 -13.14
CA ARG A 119 -6.29 -12.22 -12.65
C ARG A 119 -6.91 -11.34 -13.73
N GLN A 120 -6.09 -10.68 -14.55
CA GLN A 120 -6.58 -9.88 -15.68
C GLN A 120 -7.30 -10.72 -16.76
N SER A 121 -6.88 -11.97 -16.96
CA SER A 121 -7.47 -12.87 -17.95
C SER A 121 -8.68 -13.66 -17.43
N GLY A 122 -9.09 -13.45 -16.17
CA GLY A 122 -10.26 -14.12 -15.57
C GLY A 122 -10.06 -15.61 -15.28
N GLN A 123 -8.83 -16.14 -15.38
CA GLN A 123 -8.53 -17.51 -14.97
C GLN A 123 -8.34 -17.57 -13.46
N VAL A 124 -9.45 -17.63 -12.71
CA VAL A 124 -9.43 -17.83 -11.26
C VAL A 124 -9.21 -19.31 -10.97
N GLN A 125 -7.97 -19.72 -10.65
CA GLN A 125 -7.78 -20.96 -9.89
C GLN A 125 -8.10 -20.63 -8.44
N GLN A 126 -9.26 -21.09 -7.98
CA GLN A 126 -9.67 -21.03 -6.59
C GLN A 126 -8.62 -21.78 -5.74
N VAL A 127 -7.70 -21.04 -5.13
CA VAL A 127 -7.04 -21.56 -3.93
C VAL A 127 -8.11 -21.59 -2.85
N ASN A 128 -8.24 -22.75 -2.22
CA ASN A 128 -9.37 -23.21 -1.41
C ASN A 128 -9.66 -22.34 -0.18
N GLY A 129 -10.30 -21.20 -0.40
CA GLY A 129 -10.81 -20.27 0.61
C GLY A 129 -11.69 -19.24 -0.08
N GLN A 130 -12.98 -19.22 0.25
CA GLN A 130 -13.90 -18.20 -0.24
C GLN A 130 -13.34 -16.83 0.11
N VAL A 131 -12.93 -16.06 -0.90
CA VAL A 131 -12.74 -14.62 -0.72
C VAL A 131 -14.14 -14.07 -0.38
N PRO A 132 -14.37 -13.55 0.84
CA PRO A 132 -15.67 -13.00 1.19
C PRO A 132 -16.02 -11.86 0.24
N PRO A 133 -17.33 -11.60 -0.01
CA PRO A 133 -17.75 -10.50 -0.85
C PRO A 133 -17.15 -9.17 -0.34
N ARG A 134 -16.74 -8.32 -1.29
CA ARG A 134 -16.15 -7.00 -1.06
C ARG A 134 -16.97 -6.23 -0.03
N GLN A 135 -16.43 -6.03 1.18
CA GLN A 135 -17.02 -5.13 2.17
C GLN A 135 -16.35 -3.77 2.00
N THR A 136 -17.01 -2.88 1.27
CA THR A 136 -16.49 -1.53 1.08
C THR A 136 -16.81 -0.66 2.28
N THR A 137 -15.80 0.05 2.77
CA THR A 137 -15.92 1.11 3.77
C THR A 137 -15.81 2.45 3.06
N GLN A 138 -16.76 3.35 3.29
CA GLN A 138 -16.62 4.76 2.90
C GLN A 138 -15.80 5.51 3.93
N VAL A 139 -15.07 6.54 3.48
CA VAL A 139 -14.41 7.51 4.35
C VAL A 139 -15.48 8.11 5.28
N PRO A 140 -15.32 8.08 6.62
CA PRO A 140 -16.23 8.83 7.48
C PRO A 140 -16.15 10.30 7.11
N SER A 141 -17.30 10.95 6.94
CA SER A 141 -17.37 12.39 6.65
C SER A 141 -16.49 13.16 7.64
N PRO A 142 -15.79 14.24 7.21
CA PRO A 142 -14.94 15.01 8.11
C PRO A 142 -15.72 15.36 9.37
N ILE A 143 -15.16 15.04 10.54
CA ILE A 143 -15.72 15.50 11.81
C ILE A 143 -15.75 17.02 11.70
N GLU A 144 -16.94 17.61 11.62
CA GLU A 144 -17.08 19.06 11.75
C GLU A 144 -16.53 19.41 13.14
N PHE A 145 -15.31 19.95 13.18
CA PHE A 145 -14.82 20.66 14.35
C PHE A 145 -15.78 21.82 14.55
N SER A 146 -16.76 21.61 15.43
CA SER A 146 -17.63 22.67 15.91
C SER A 146 -16.71 23.75 16.44
N THR A 147 -16.66 24.88 15.74
CA THR A 147 -15.93 26.06 16.18
C THR A 147 -16.46 26.41 17.57
N PRO A 148 -15.60 26.51 18.61
CA PRO A 148 -16.08 26.99 19.89
C PRO A 148 -16.55 28.42 19.67
N SER A 149 -17.84 28.66 19.91
CA SER A 149 -18.43 29.99 19.82
C SER A 149 -17.63 30.93 20.70
N LEU A 150 -16.95 31.90 20.08
CA LEU A 150 -16.25 32.96 20.79
C LEU A 150 -17.28 33.69 21.65
N LEU A 151 -17.12 33.53 22.96
CA LEU A 151 -17.84 34.26 23.99
C LEU A 151 -17.72 35.75 23.67
N SER A 152 -18.86 36.41 23.49
CA SER A 152 -18.92 37.85 23.24
C SER A 152 -18.18 38.61 24.36
N PRO A 153 -17.37 39.64 24.04
CA PRO A 153 -16.71 40.42 25.08
C PRO A 153 -17.76 41.14 25.96
N PRO A 154 -17.51 41.31 27.26
CA PRO A 154 -18.41 42.05 28.14
C PRO A 154 -18.46 43.54 27.76
N PRO A 155 -19.56 44.24 28.05
CA PRO A 155 -19.74 45.63 27.66
C PRO A 155 -18.75 46.56 28.37
N GLU A 156 -18.26 47.57 27.64
CA GLU A 156 -17.32 48.57 28.15
C GLU A 156 -17.91 49.32 29.35
N GLY A 157 -17.24 49.19 30.49
CA GLY A 157 -17.49 50.00 31.68
C GLY A 157 -17.08 51.44 31.41
N THR A 158 -18.07 52.34 31.40
CA THR A 158 -17.89 53.79 31.42
C THR A 158 -17.09 54.20 32.66
N LEU A 159 -15.85 54.68 32.50
CA LEU A 159 -15.12 55.39 33.55
C LEU A 159 -15.18 56.89 33.26
N LEU A 160 -15.96 57.55 34.11
CA LEU A 160 -16.24 58.98 34.14
C LEU A 160 -14.96 59.79 34.43
N ALA A 161 -14.85 60.91 33.73
CA ALA A 161 -13.90 61.98 33.99
C ALA A 161 -14.21 62.72 35.31
N GLY A 162 -13.16 63.19 35.99
CA GLY A 162 -13.17 64.15 37.10
C GLY A 162 -12.11 63.79 38.14
N SER A 163 -11.19 64.64 38.59
CA SER A 163 -10.86 66.04 38.32
C SER A 163 -9.37 66.24 38.60
#